data_AF-A0A925TLF9-F1
#
_entry.id   AF-A0A925TLF9-F1
#
_cell.length_a   1.000
_cell.length_b   1.000
_cell.length_c   1.000
_cell.angle_alpha   90.00
_cell.angle_beta   90.00
_cell.angle_gamma   90.00
#
_symmetry.space_group_name_H-M   'P 1'
#
loop_
_entity.id
_entity.type
_entity.pdbx_description
1 polymer ?
#
loop_
_entity_poly.entity_id
_entity_poly.type
_entity_poly.pdbx_seq_one_letter_code
_entity_poly.pdbx_strand_id
1 'polypeptide(L)'
;LDHLQIIIAVAGAIAYWLNARSKQKAGEAADYDGDGEPDTLAGGGGGAMREGEREMEQAEATRRIHEEIRRKIAERAGNNPGGGQATVPQLPPLPPQIPVRRREPELAHAALREERREETERESAAVLERQRALMDQLAALKARKTAEGVEAKAVWDLDNSAGTPARAHARVSEDVSLLAELRNARSLRKAIVLREVLGTPVGLR
;
A
#
# COMPACT_ATOMS: atom_id res chain seq x y z
N LEU A 1 -17.56 19.94 -14.06
CA LEU A 1 -16.24 20.17 -13.43
C LEU A 1 -15.91 19.08 -12.41
N ASP A 2 -16.91 18.58 -11.67
CA ASP A 2 -16.75 17.56 -10.63
C ASP A 2 -16.15 16.22 -11.12
N HIS A 3 -16.46 15.79 -12.34
CA HIS A 3 -15.90 14.55 -12.90
C HIS A 3 -14.38 14.65 -13.14
N LEU A 4 -13.87 15.83 -13.50
CA LEU A 4 -12.44 16.03 -13.71
C LEU A 4 -11.66 15.95 -12.39
N GLN A 5 -12.21 16.50 -11.30
CA GLN A 5 -11.62 16.43 -9.97
C GLN A 5 -11.59 14.99 -9.44
N ILE A 6 -12.65 14.22 -9.68
CA ILE A 6 -12.70 12.80 -9.31
C ILE A 6 -11.61 12.01 -10.05
N ILE A 7 -11.42 12.25 -11.35
CA ILE A 7 -10.38 11.57 -12.15
C ILE A 7 -8.98 11.90 -11.62
N ILE A 8 -8.71 13.18 -11.30
CA ILE A 8 -7.41 13.60 -10.76
C ILE A 8 -7.16 12.98 -9.38
N ALA A 9 -8.18 12.94 -8.51
CA ALA A 9 -8.09 12.33 -7.19
C ALA A 9 -7.82 10.82 -7.28
N VAL A 10 -8.50 10.11 -8.19
CA VAL A 10 -8.30 8.68 -8.43
C VAL A 10 -6.91 8.42 -9.02
N ALA A 11 -6.46 9.23 -9.97
CA ALA A 11 -5.11 9.12 -10.54
C ALA A 11 -4.01 9.34 -9.49
N GLY A 12 -4.18 10.34 -8.61
CA GLY A 12 -3.27 10.60 -7.50
C GLY A 12 -3.22 9.45 -6.48
N ALA A 13 -4.38 8.89 -6.14
CA ALA A 13 -4.46 7.74 -5.24
C ALA A 13 -3.79 6.49 -5.83
N ILE A 14 -3.98 6.22 -7.13
CA ILE A 14 -3.34 5.11 -7.83
C ILE A 14 -1.82 5.31 -7.90
N ALA A 15 -1.36 6.52 -8.21
CA ALA A 15 0.06 6.85 -8.25
C ALA A 15 0.73 6.73 -6.87
N TYR A 16 0.08 7.23 -5.82
CA TYR A 16 0.54 7.09 -4.45
C TYR A 16 0.63 5.62 -4.03
N TRP A 17 -0.38 4.82 -4.38
CA TRP A 17 -0.40 3.39 -4.05
C TRP A 17 0.67 2.59 -4.80
N LEU A 18 0.90 2.89 -6.09
CA LEU A 18 1.99 2.30 -6.86
C LEU A 18 3.36 2.66 -6.29
N ASN A 19 3.58 3.91 -5.90
CA ASN A 19 4.83 4.35 -5.28
C ASN A 19 5.04 3.70 -3.89
N ALA A 20 4.00 3.66 -3.06
CA ALA A 20 4.04 2.99 -1.76
C ALA A 20 4.30 1.49 -1.88
N ARG A 21 3.71 0.83 -2.88
CA ARG A 21 3.92 -0.59 -3.16
C ARG A 21 5.30 -0.88 -3.76
N SER A 22 5.81 0.01 -4.59
CA SER A 22 7.19 -0.06 -5.10
C SER A 22 8.18 0.04 -3.95
N LYS A 23 7.99 1.00 -3.03
CA LYS A 23 8.84 1.17 -1.84
C LYS A 23 8.77 0.00 -0.85
N GLN A 24 7.65 -0.73 -0.80
CA GLN A 24 7.54 -1.95 0.04
C GLN A 24 8.18 -3.18 -0.60
N LYS A 25 8.25 -3.25 -1.94
CA LYS A 25 8.94 -4.34 -2.65
C LYS A 25 10.43 -4.08 -2.84
N ALA A 26 10.82 -2.81 -2.92
CA ALA A 26 12.17 -2.35 -3.11
C ALA A 26 12.66 -1.73 -1.79
N GLY A 27 13.07 -2.59 -0.85
CA GLY A 27 13.87 -2.16 0.30
C GLY A 27 15.26 -1.62 -0.09
N GLU A 28 15.50 -1.35 -1.36
CA GLU A 28 16.78 -0.91 -1.91
C GLU A 28 16.52 -0.16 -3.23
N ALA A 29 17.37 0.80 -3.52
CA ALA A 29 17.22 1.89 -4.49
C ALA A 29 16.57 1.50 -5.84
N ALA A 30 15.54 2.26 -6.24
CA ALA A 30 15.02 2.23 -7.59
C ALA A 30 15.92 3.11 -8.48
N ASP A 31 16.74 2.47 -9.31
CA ASP A 31 17.38 3.04 -10.51
C ASP A 31 16.27 3.54 -11.45
N TYR A 32 16.31 4.84 -11.78
CA TYR A 32 15.26 5.54 -12.52
C TYR A 32 15.71 5.96 -13.94
N ASP A 33 16.95 5.69 -14.34
CA ASP A 33 17.53 6.10 -15.62
C ASP A 33 18.13 4.94 -16.45
N GLY A 34 18.23 3.73 -15.89
CA GLY A 34 18.43 2.49 -16.63
C GLY A 34 19.85 2.29 -17.16
N ASP A 35 20.85 2.89 -16.52
CA ASP A 35 22.27 2.66 -16.80
C ASP A 35 22.90 1.57 -15.91
N GLY A 36 22.14 1.04 -14.94
CA GLY A 36 22.60 0.01 -14.01
C GLY A 36 23.47 0.56 -12.87
N GLU A 37 23.60 1.87 -12.72
CA GLU A 37 24.09 2.51 -11.51
C GLU A 37 22.90 3.10 -10.72
N PRO A 38 22.86 2.93 -9.38
CA PRO A 38 21.78 3.49 -8.58
C PRO A 38 21.89 5.02 -8.58
N ASP A 39 21.01 5.67 -9.34
CA ASP A 39 20.92 7.13 -9.43
C ASP A 39 20.37 7.72 -8.12
N THR A 40 21.23 7.74 -7.10
CA THR A 40 20.99 8.53 -5.89
C THR A 40 21.33 9.98 -6.19
N LEU A 41 20.41 10.71 -6.82
CA LEU A 41 20.40 12.17 -6.78
C LEU A 41 19.95 12.67 -5.41
N ALA A 42 20.77 12.37 -4.41
CA ALA A 42 20.96 13.13 -3.20
C ALA A 42 22.46 13.14 -2.96
N GLY A 43 23.08 14.30 -3.16
CA GLY A 43 24.51 14.46 -2.95
C GLY A 43 24.97 13.85 -1.62
N GLY A 44 26.05 13.08 -1.68
CA GLY A 44 26.88 12.74 -0.54
C GLY A 44 26.50 11.44 0.20
N GLY A 45 27.11 10.33 -0.22
CA GLY A 45 27.84 9.37 0.63
C GLY A 45 27.33 8.98 2.04
N GLY A 46 26.02 8.96 2.33
CA GLY A 46 25.51 8.85 3.70
C GLY A 46 24.45 7.78 3.99
N GLY A 47 24.18 6.83 3.06
CA GLY A 47 23.06 5.88 3.18
C GLY A 47 23.12 4.99 4.43
N ALA A 48 24.28 4.42 4.73
CA ALA A 48 24.43 3.50 5.88
C ALA A 48 24.41 4.20 7.25
N MET A 49 24.84 5.47 7.34
CA MET A 49 24.70 6.24 8.58
C MET A 49 23.24 6.59 8.86
N ARG A 50 22.43 6.86 7.83
CA ARG A 50 21.05 7.34 7.99
C ARG A 50 20.07 6.26 8.45
N GLU A 51 20.33 4.98 8.17
CA GLU A 51 19.55 3.87 8.74
C GLU A 51 19.91 3.62 10.21
N GLY A 52 21.21 3.63 10.55
CA GLY A 52 21.65 3.56 11.95
C GLY A 52 21.15 4.74 12.80
N GLU A 53 21.11 5.95 12.23
CA GLU A 53 20.50 7.12 12.88
C GLU A 53 19.00 6.94 13.11
N ARG A 54 18.26 6.41 12.12
CA ARG A 54 16.82 6.13 12.28
C ARG A 54 16.54 5.03 13.30
N GLU A 55 17.39 4.00 13.39
CA GLU A 55 17.28 2.97 14.43
C GLU A 55 17.64 3.51 15.82
N MET A 56 18.66 4.37 15.91
CA MET A 56 19.03 5.04 17.16
C MET A 56 17.93 6.00 17.63
N GLU A 57 17.31 6.76 16.72
CA GLU A 57 16.14 7.60 17.00
C GLU A 57 14.95 6.77 17.50
N GLN A 58 14.70 5.59 16.93
CA GLN A 58 13.66 4.68 17.39
C GLN A 58 13.99 4.07 18.77
N ALA A 59 15.25 3.74 19.04
CA ALA A 59 15.71 3.28 20.34
C ALA A 59 15.57 4.37 21.42
N GLU A 60 15.82 5.63 21.07
CA GLU A 60 15.57 6.76 21.97
C GLU A 60 14.08 7.02 22.19
N ALA A 61 13.26 6.94 21.13
CA ALA A 61 11.82 7.10 21.23
C ALA A 61 11.20 6.03 22.16
N THR A 62 11.64 4.78 22.04
CA THR A 62 11.18 3.70 22.92
C THR A 62 11.64 3.88 24.37
N ARG A 63 12.84 4.43 24.62
CA ARG A 63 13.28 4.80 25.98
C ARG A 63 12.40 5.90 26.58
N ARG A 64 12.12 6.96 25.82
CA ARG A 64 11.22 8.06 26.26
C ARG A 64 9.82 7.54 26.60
N ILE A 65 9.27 6.64 25.77
CA ILE A 65 7.96 6.01 26.02
C ILE A 65 7.98 5.19 27.31
N HIS A 66 9.01 4.39 27.56
CA HIS A 66 9.10 3.60 28.80
C HIS A 66 9.23 4.49 30.05
N GLU A 67 9.99 5.58 29.97
CA GLU A 67 10.12 6.55 31.06
C GLU A 67 8.81 7.29 31.31
N GLU A 68 8.08 7.66 30.25
CA GLU A 68 6.76 8.28 30.37
C GLU A 68 5.74 7.32 30.99
N ILE A 69 5.75 6.04 30.61
CA ILE A 69 4.91 5.01 31.23
C ILE A 69 5.27 4.84 32.71
N ARG A 70 6.56 4.74 33.06
CA ARG A 70 6.99 4.65 34.47
C ARG A 70 6.57 5.89 35.27
N ARG A 71 6.74 7.08 34.71
CA ARG A 71 6.31 8.34 35.33
C ARG A 71 4.79 8.36 35.51
N LYS A 72 4.01 7.98 34.49
CA LYS A 72 2.54 7.90 34.58
C LYS A 72 2.06 6.85 35.58
N ILE A 73 2.76 5.72 35.72
CA ILE A 73 2.46 4.70 36.74
C ILE A 73 2.79 5.24 38.12
N ALA A 74 3.95 5.88 38.31
CA ALA A 74 4.33 6.48 39.59
C ALA A 74 3.40 7.63 39.99
N GLU A 75 2.98 8.45 39.03
CA GLU A 75 2.00 9.53 39.23
C GLU A 75 0.61 8.97 39.56
N ARG A 76 0.19 7.90 38.89
CA ARG A 76 -1.06 7.18 39.25
C ARG A 76 -0.97 6.47 40.59
N ALA A 77 0.21 5.97 40.97
CA ALA A 77 0.44 5.33 42.26
C ALA A 77 0.55 6.37 43.40
N GLY A 78 1.07 7.57 43.12
CA GLY A 78 1.22 8.65 44.10
C GLY A 78 -0.02 9.54 44.25
N ASN A 79 -0.82 9.72 43.19
CA ASN A 79 -2.06 10.51 43.22
C ASN A 79 -3.31 9.67 43.52
N ASN A 80 -3.13 8.38 43.82
CA ASN A 80 -4.16 7.51 44.34
C ASN A 80 -3.80 7.13 45.79
N PRO A 81 -4.44 7.71 46.83
CA PRO A 81 -4.25 7.26 48.21
C PRO A 81 -4.79 5.84 48.48
N GLY A 82 -5.23 5.13 47.42
CA GLY A 82 -5.56 3.72 47.44
C GLY A 82 -4.63 2.91 46.55
N GLY A 83 -3.33 2.86 46.89
CA GLY A 83 -2.48 1.72 46.59
C GLY A 83 -3.03 0.50 47.32
N GLY A 84 -4.18 0.01 46.85
CA GLY A 84 -4.85 -1.15 47.37
C GLY A 84 -3.92 -2.34 47.18
N GLN A 85 -3.31 -2.78 48.28
CA GLN A 85 -3.41 -4.20 48.60
C GLN A 85 -4.81 -4.65 48.17
N ALA A 86 -4.90 -5.70 47.36
CA ALA A 86 -6.17 -6.35 47.13
C ALA A 86 -6.69 -6.83 48.49
N THR A 87 -7.35 -5.95 49.23
CA THR A 87 -8.23 -6.30 50.33
C THR A 87 -9.33 -7.08 49.65
N VAL A 88 -9.24 -8.41 49.78
CA VAL A 88 -10.33 -9.31 49.48
C VAL A 88 -11.58 -8.65 50.08
N PRO A 89 -12.59 -8.28 49.27
CA PRO A 89 -13.76 -7.62 49.82
C PRO A 89 -14.33 -8.55 50.88
N GLN A 90 -14.35 -8.09 52.12
CA GLN A 90 -14.96 -8.84 53.22
C GLN A 90 -16.45 -8.90 52.90
N LEU A 91 -16.89 -10.05 52.38
CA LEU A 91 -18.28 -10.28 52.04
C LEU A 91 -19.14 -9.98 53.28
N PRO A 92 -20.24 -9.22 53.15
CA PRO A 92 -21.21 -9.11 54.23
C PRO A 92 -21.70 -10.52 54.62
N PRO A 93 -22.06 -10.76 55.90
CA PRO A 93 -22.60 -12.04 56.33
C PRO A 93 -23.81 -12.38 55.46
N LEU A 94 -23.77 -13.58 54.85
CA LEU A 94 -24.83 -14.05 53.96
C LEU A 94 -26.20 -13.98 54.67
N PRO A 95 -27.23 -13.42 54.03
CA PRO A 95 -28.59 -13.51 54.55
C PRO A 95 -29.02 -14.98 54.66
N PRO A 96 -29.99 -15.31 55.55
CA PRO A 96 -30.50 -16.67 55.69
C PRO A 96 -30.96 -17.19 54.32
N GLN A 97 -30.51 -18.40 53.99
CA GLN A 97 -30.75 -19.03 52.71
C GLN A 97 -32.27 -19.18 52.50
N ILE A 98 -32.79 -18.41 51.56
CA ILE A 98 -34.14 -18.61 51.04
C ILE A 98 -34.16 -20.02 50.42
N PRO A 99 -35.15 -20.88 50.74
CA PRO A 99 -35.23 -22.21 50.16
C PRO A 99 -35.20 -22.10 48.64
N VAL A 100 -34.20 -22.77 48.04
CA VAL A 100 -33.97 -22.84 46.60
C VAL A 100 -35.27 -23.31 45.94
N ARG A 101 -36.00 -22.37 45.32
CA ARG A 101 -37.08 -22.73 44.41
C ARG A 101 -36.45 -23.59 43.32
N ARG A 102 -37.01 -24.79 43.14
CA ARG A 102 -36.72 -25.76 42.09
C ARG A 102 -36.34 -25.03 40.80
N ARG A 103 -35.08 -25.19 40.35
CA ARG A 103 -34.65 -24.76 39.02
C ARG A 103 -35.53 -25.47 37.99
N GLU A 104 -36.31 -24.70 37.26
CA GLU A 104 -36.91 -25.11 35.99
C GLU A 104 -35.81 -25.40 34.95
N PRO A 105 -36.10 -26.23 33.93
CA PRO A 105 -35.10 -27.07 33.28
C PRO A 105 -34.14 -26.30 32.36
N GLU A 106 -32.83 -26.53 32.54
CA GLU A 106 -31.72 -25.98 31.73
C GLU A 106 -31.74 -26.39 30.24
N LEU A 107 -32.69 -27.22 29.82
CA LEU A 107 -32.75 -27.79 28.46
C LEU A 107 -33.00 -26.73 27.36
N ALA A 108 -33.75 -25.66 27.65
CA ALA A 108 -34.05 -24.62 26.66
C ALA A 108 -32.82 -23.79 26.27
N HIS A 109 -31.84 -23.62 27.17
CA HIS A 109 -30.64 -22.83 26.90
C HIS A 109 -29.54 -23.61 26.15
N ALA A 110 -29.60 -24.95 26.15
CA ALA A 110 -28.67 -25.78 25.40
C ALA A 110 -28.97 -25.75 23.90
N ALA A 111 -30.25 -25.90 23.51
CA ALA A 111 -30.68 -25.85 22.11
C ALA A 111 -30.32 -24.51 21.43
N LEU A 112 -30.59 -23.38 22.10
CA LEU A 112 -30.23 -22.05 21.60
C LEU A 112 -28.72 -21.83 21.41
N ARG A 113 -27.87 -22.55 22.16
CA ARG A 113 -26.41 -22.47 22.01
C ARG A 113 -25.90 -23.31 20.85
N GLU A 114 -26.56 -24.42 20.54
CA GLU A 114 -26.23 -25.24 19.38
C GLU A 114 -26.63 -24.55 18.08
N GLU A 115 -27.84 -23.98 18.00
CA GLU A 115 -28.29 -23.21 16.82
C GLU A 115 -27.34 -22.04 16.50
N ARG A 116 -26.92 -21.29 17.53
CA ARG A 116 -25.98 -20.17 17.35
C ARG A 116 -24.59 -20.64 16.89
N ARG A 117 -24.15 -21.84 17.28
CA ARG A 117 -22.88 -22.41 16.80
C ARG A 117 -22.97 -22.81 15.33
N GLU A 118 -24.04 -23.50 14.94
CA GLU A 118 -24.27 -23.87 13.54
C GLU A 118 -24.35 -22.64 12.63
N GLU A 119 -25.00 -21.56 13.10
CA GLU A 119 -25.07 -20.30 12.35
C GLU A 119 -23.68 -19.69 12.16
N THR A 120 -22.85 -19.62 13.21
CA THR A 120 -21.47 -19.13 13.10
C THR A 120 -20.59 -20.00 12.19
N GLU A 121 -20.80 -21.31 12.17
CA GLU A 121 -20.07 -22.22 11.30
C GLU A 121 -20.47 -22.00 9.83
N ARG A 122 -21.77 -21.86 9.54
CA ARG A 122 -22.27 -21.53 8.19
C ARG A 122 -21.74 -20.18 7.70
N GLU A 123 -21.74 -19.17 8.55
CA GLU A 123 -21.17 -17.86 8.23
C GLU A 123 -19.68 -17.95 7.94
N SER A 124 -18.93 -18.68 8.75
CA SER A 124 -17.49 -18.88 8.55
C SER A 124 -17.18 -19.63 7.24
N ALA A 125 -17.98 -20.63 6.89
CA ALA A 125 -17.87 -21.36 5.63
C ALA A 125 -18.14 -20.45 4.43
N ALA A 126 -19.19 -19.63 4.49
CA ALA A 126 -19.51 -18.66 3.43
C ALA A 126 -18.40 -17.60 3.25
N VAL A 127 -17.76 -17.17 4.34
CA VAL A 127 -16.60 -16.25 4.27
C VAL A 127 -15.41 -16.92 3.59
N LEU A 128 -15.10 -18.17 3.94
CA LEU A 128 -13.99 -18.92 3.33
C LEU A 128 -14.23 -19.16 1.83
N GLU A 129 -15.46 -19.46 1.42
CA GLU A 129 -15.82 -19.58 0.00
C GLU A 129 -15.62 -18.26 -0.74
N ARG A 130 -16.05 -17.13 -0.15
CA ARG A 130 -15.85 -15.80 -0.74
C ARG A 130 -14.37 -15.46 -0.89
N GLN A 131 -13.54 -15.83 0.09
CA GLN A 131 -12.08 -15.65 0.02
C GLN A 131 -11.47 -16.49 -1.11
N ARG A 132 -11.88 -17.75 -1.26
CA ARG A 132 -11.43 -18.62 -2.37
C ARG A 132 -11.79 -18.02 -3.72
N ALA A 133 -13.04 -17.59 -3.88
CA ALA A 133 -13.50 -16.97 -5.13
C ALA A 133 -12.69 -15.71 -5.49
N LEU A 134 -12.34 -14.87 -4.51
CA LEU A 134 -11.49 -13.69 -4.73
C LEU A 134 -10.06 -14.07 -5.13
N MET A 135 -9.49 -15.10 -4.49
CA MET A 135 -8.16 -15.60 -4.84
C MET A 135 -8.12 -16.15 -6.26
N ASP A 136 -9.15 -16.89 -6.67
CA ASP A 136 -9.28 -17.43 -8.03
C ASP A 136 -9.40 -16.31 -9.07
N GLN A 137 -10.18 -15.26 -8.78
CA GLN A 137 -10.26 -14.08 -9.65
C GLN A 137 -8.92 -13.37 -9.81
N LEU A 138 -8.17 -13.20 -8.71
CA LEU A 138 -6.84 -12.59 -8.76
C LEU A 138 -5.83 -13.47 -9.52
N ALA A 139 -5.90 -14.79 -9.36
CA ALA A 139 -5.07 -15.73 -10.10
C ALA A 139 -5.37 -15.67 -11.61
N ALA A 140 -6.65 -15.67 -12.00
CA ALA A 140 -7.08 -15.54 -13.39
C ALA A 140 -6.62 -14.22 -14.03
N LEU A 141 -6.76 -13.09 -13.32
CA LEU A 141 -6.30 -11.79 -13.80
C LEU A 141 -4.78 -11.73 -13.95
N LYS A 142 -4.03 -12.34 -13.04
CA LYS A 142 -2.56 -12.46 -13.16
C LYS A 142 -2.17 -13.29 -14.37
N ALA A 143 -2.79 -14.46 -14.55
CA ALA A 143 -2.53 -15.34 -15.68
C ALA A 143 -2.79 -14.63 -17.03
N ARG A 144 -3.87 -13.85 -17.10
CA ARG A 144 -4.19 -13.02 -18.26
C ARG A 144 -3.13 -11.95 -18.52
N LYS A 145 -2.72 -11.20 -17.47
CA LYS A 145 -1.66 -10.19 -17.60
C LYS A 145 -0.33 -10.78 -18.01
N THR A 146 0.02 -11.97 -17.53
CA THR A 146 1.26 -12.64 -17.95
C THR A 146 1.19 -13.08 -19.40
N ALA A 147 0.04 -13.59 -19.87
CA ALA A 147 -0.14 -13.95 -21.27
C ALA A 147 -0.01 -12.71 -22.19
N GLU A 148 -0.71 -11.62 -21.86
CA GLU A 148 -0.64 -10.35 -22.61
C GLU A 148 0.78 -9.74 -22.57
N GLY A 149 1.47 -9.82 -21.43
CA GLY A 149 2.84 -9.33 -21.28
C GLY A 149 3.88 -10.15 -22.07
N VAL A 150 3.69 -11.46 -22.19
CA VAL A 150 4.56 -12.32 -23.01
C VAL A 150 4.37 -12.02 -24.50
N GLU A 151 3.13 -11.78 -24.95
CA GLU A 151 2.86 -11.34 -26.32
C GLU A 151 3.48 -9.96 -26.62
N ALA A 152 3.31 -8.99 -25.70
CA ALA A 152 3.91 -7.67 -25.85
C ALA A 152 5.44 -7.73 -25.87
N LYS A 153 6.05 -8.57 -25.03
CA LYS A 153 7.50 -8.77 -25.02
C LYS A 153 7.99 -9.45 -26.30
N ALA A 154 7.27 -10.45 -26.81
CA ALA A 154 7.61 -11.09 -28.09
C ALA A 154 7.55 -10.11 -29.27
N VAL A 155 6.55 -9.20 -29.29
CA VAL A 155 6.46 -8.13 -30.29
C VAL A 155 7.62 -7.14 -30.16
N TRP A 156 8.00 -6.77 -28.94
CA TRP A 156 9.13 -5.86 -28.70
C TRP A 156 10.49 -6.49 -29.04
N ASP A 157 10.67 -7.78 -28.73
CA ASP A 157 11.88 -8.52 -29.07
C ASP A 157 12.02 -8.72 -30.59
N LEU A 158 10.91 -8.89 -31.33
CA LEU A 158 10.90 -8.92 -32.79
C LEU A 158 11.29 -7.56 -33.42
N ASP A 159 10.80 -6.45 -32.86
CA ASP A 159 11.14 -5.11 -33.33
C ASP A 159 12.62 -4.76 -33.04
N ASN A 160 13.16 -5.17 -31.88
CA ASN A 160 14.57 -4.94 -31.54
C ASN A 160 15.55 -5.91 -32.21
N SER A 161 15.15 -7.13 -32.51
CA SER A 161 15.98 -8.09 -33.25
C SER A 161 16.11 -7.74 -34.74
N ALA A 162 15.25 -6.84 -35.26
CA ALA A 162 15.40 -6.23 -36.57
C ALA A 162 16.46 -5.10 -36.62
N GLY A 163 17.36 -5.04 -35.62
CA GLY A 163 18.55 -4.18 -35.58
C GLY A 163 19.60 -4.53 -36.64
N THR A 164 19.25 -4.30 -37.89
CA THR A 164 20.16 -4.11 -39.04
C THR A 164 19.88 -2.69 -39.60
N PRO A 165 20.78 -2.05 -40.37
CA PRO A 165 20.97 -0.59 -40.50
C PRO A 165 19.78 0.30 -40.98
N ALA A 166 18.58 -0.26 -41.14
CA ALA A 166 17.36 0.46 -41.53
C ALA A 166 16.92 1.51 -40.50
N ARG A 167 17.17 1.33 -39.19
CA ARG A 167 16.79 2.30 -38.15
C ARG A 167 17.56 3.63 -38.23
N ALA A 168 18.78 3.64 -38.76
CA ALA A 168 19.54 4.87 -38.97
C ALA A 168 18.94 5.72 -40.12
N HIS A 169 18.48 5.07 -41.20
CA HIS A 169 17.81 5.74 -42.31
C HIS A 169 16.36 6.17 -41.99
N ALA A 170 15.67 5.43 -41.12
CA ALA A 170 14.33 5.77 -40.66
C ALA A 170 14.31 7.06 -39.82
N ARG A 171 15.27 7.23 -38.88
CA ARG A 171 15.38 8.46 -38.07
C ARG A 171 15.66 9.71 -38.92
N VAL A 172 16.56 9.60 -39.89
CA VAL A 172 16.84 10.70 -40.83
C VAL A 172 15.61 11.02 -41.70
N SER A 173 14.78 10.03 -42.02
CA SER A 173 13.55 10.25 -42.79
C SER A 173 12.42 10.86 -41.95
N GLU A 174 12.33 10.52 -40.67
CA GLU A 174 11.38 11.16 -39.72
C GLU A 174 11.73 12.63 -39.50
N ASP A 175 13.00 12.99 -39.35
CA ASP A 175 13.43 14.38 -39.18
C ASP A 175 13.08 15.25 -40.41
N VAL A 176 13.22 14.70 -41.61
CA VAL A 176 12.83 15.38 -42.86
C VAL A 176 11.31 15.51 -42.96
N SER A 177 10.55 14.51 -42.48
CA SER A 177 9.08 14.56 -42.43
C SER A 177 8.59 15.60 -41.41
N LEU A 178 9.22 15.71 -40.24
CA LEU A 178 8.89 16.69 -39.22
C LEU A 178 9.19 18.12 -39.70
N LEU A 179 10.31 18.34 -40.38
CA LEU A 179 10.61 19.64 -41.00
C LEU A 179 9.59 20.02 -42.08
N ALA A 180 9.11 19.04 -42.86
CA ALA A 180 8.05 19.26 -43.84
C ALA A 180 6.70 19.58 -43.16
N GLU A 181 6.39 18.94 -42.03
CA GLU A 181 5.19 19.19 -41.26
C GLU A 181 5.21 20.57 -40.58
N LEU A 182 6.37 20.99 -40.06
CA LEU A 182 6.57 22.31 -39.43
C LEU A 182 6.52 23.48 -40.43
N ARG A 183 6.67 23.24 -41.73
CA ARG A 183 6.43 24.27 -42.77
C ARG A 183 4.94 24.65 -42.89
N ASN A 184 4.03 23.84 -42.36
CA ASN A 184 2.62 24.19 -42.32
C ASN A 184 2.33 25.09 -41.09
N ALA A 185 1.81 26.29 -41.34
CA ALA A 185 1.46 27.27 -40.30
C ALA A 185 0.47 26.73 -39.25
N ARG A 186 -0.35 25.73 -39.59
CA ARG A 186 -1.25 25.07 -38.64
C ARG A 186 -0.50 24.14 -37.69
N SER A 187 0.42 23.34 -38.21
CA SER A 187 1.24 22.40 -37.43
C SER A 187 2.25 23.14 -36.56
N LEU A 188 2.83 24.24 -37.05
CA LEU A 188 3.71 25.12 -36.29
C LEU A 188 3.02 25.69 -35.04
N ARG A 189 1.77 26.19 -35.18
CA ARG A 189 0.98 26.69 -34.04
C ARG A 189 0.70 25.59 -33.01
N LYS A 190 0.40 24.37 -33.47
CA LYS A 190 0.18 23.21 -32.58
C LYS A 190 1.46 22.84 -31.82
N ALA A 191 2.61 22.84 -32.48
CA ALA A 191 3.90 22.55 -31.86
C ALA A 191 4.28 23.62 -30.81
N ILE A 192 4.02 24.90 -31.09
CA ILE A 192 4.23 25.99 -30.13
C ILE A 192 3.32 25.82 -28.90
N VAL A 193 2.02 25.56 -29.09
CA VAL A 193 1.10 25.33 -27.97
C VAL A 193 1.51 24.10 -27.16
N LEU A 194 1.92 23.01 -27.80
CA LEU A 194 2.42 21.83 -27.10
C LEU A 194 3.68 22.14 -26.27
N ARG A 195 4.60 22.97 -26.79
CA ARG A 195 5.78 23.42 -26.04
C ARG A 195 5.41 24.29 -24.83
N GLU A 196 4.41 25.16 -24.94
CA GLU A 196 3.96 26.00 -23.82
C GLU A 196 3.23 25.18 -22.74
N VAL A 197 2.46 24.17 -23.14
CA VAL A 197 1.68 23.33 -22.21
C VAL A 197 2.54 22.23 -21.56
N LEU A 198 3.46 21.64 -22.33
CA LEU A 198 4.26 20.48 -21.89
C LEU A 198 5.73 20.83 -21.57
N GLY A 199 6.17 22.05 -21.83
CA GLY A 199 7.56 22.48 -21.68
C GLY A 199 8.46 22.12 -22.88
N THR A 200 9.75 22.46 -22.80
CA THR A 200 10.74 21.99 -23.79
C THR A 200 10.86 20.47 -23.73
N PRO A 201 10.83 19.76 -24.88
CA PRO A 201 10.98 18.31 -24.88
C PRO A 201 12.30 17.92 -24.22
N VAL A 202 12.25 16.90 -23.38
CA VAL A 202 13.36 16.51 -22.48
C VAL A 202 14.65 16.15 -23.23
N GLY A 203 14.57 15.80 -24.51
CA GLY A 203 15.72 15.47 -25.37
C GLY A 203 16.38 16.64 -26.12
N LEU A 204 15.97 17.89 -25.86
CA LEU A 204 16.57 19.11 -26.44
C LEU A 204 17.29 19.97 -25.39
N ARG A 205 17.61 19.42 -24.21
CA ARG A 205 18.40 20.07 -23.17
C ARG A 205 19.85 19.58 -23.18
#